data_AF-A0A9D7SS29-F1
#
_entry.id   AF-A0A9D7SS29-F1
#
_cell.length_a   1.000
_cell.length_b   1.000
_cell.length_c   1.000
_cell.angle_alpha   90.00
_cell.angle_beta   90.00
_cell.angle_gamma   90.00
#
_symmetry.space_group_name_H-M   'P 1'
#
loop_
_entity.id
_entity.type
_entity.pdbx_description
1 polymer ?
#
loop_
_entity_poly.entity_id
_entity_poly.type
_entity_poly.pdbx_seq_one_letter_code
_entity_poly.pdbx_strand_id
1 'polypeptide(L)'
;MNTKLLMTLCAITLGAAGISLTFIPDTILSQLNIEANKSALLLTQILGALYFAFGMLNWMTKTSLIGGIYNRPIAVANFTHFLIAGLALLKVIISNPNSSYIIWTAAAIYFVFGLCFGVLLFRHPISEAK
;
A
#
# COMPACT_ATOMS: atom_id res chain seq x y z
N MET A 1 -17.81 6.07 6.33
CA MET A 1 -16.59 5.23 6.44
C MET A 1 -15.65 5.98 7.36
N ASN A 2 -15.07 5.32 8.37
CA ASN A 2 -14.11 5.97 9.25
C ASN A 2 -12.79 6.18 8.50
N THR A 3 -12.63 7.36 7.88
CA THR A 3 -11.46 7.70 7.06
C THR A 3 -10.20 7.76 7.91
N LYS A 4 -10.29 8.26 9.14
CA LYS A 4 -9.16 8.29 10.08
C LYS A 4 -8.59 6.90 10.34
N LEU A 5 -9.45 5.92 10.60
CA LEU A 5 -9.04 4.54 10.80
C LEU A 5 -8.38 3.97 9.53
N LEU A 6 -9.01 4.14 8.36
CA LEU A 6 -8.48 3.66 7.09
C LEU A 6 -7.08 4.23 6.82
N MET A 7 -6.91 5.54 6.97
CA MET A 7 -5.63 6.22 6.75
C MET A 7 -4.56 5.78 7.76
N THR A 8 -4.95 5.52 9.01
CA THR A 8 -4.03 5.02 10.04
C THR A 8 -3.54 3.62 9.72
N LEU A 9 -4.45 2.71 9.35
CA LEU A 9 -4.10 1.34 8.96
C LEU A 9 -3.23 1.32 7.71
N CYS A 10 -3.57 2.16 6.72
CA CYS A 10 -2.76 2.34 5.51
C CYS A 10 -1.35 2.83 5.84
N ALA A 11 -1.24 3.86 6.68
CA ALA A 11 0.03 4.43 7.12
C ALA A 11 0.92 3.40 7.83
N ILE A 12 0.35 2.63 8.77
CA ILE A 12 1.09 1.60 9.49
C ILE A 12 1.54 0.49 8.54
N THR A 13 0.67 0.05 7.64
CA THR A 13 0.98 -1.03 6.68
C THR A 13 2.11 -0.62 5.74
N LEU A 14 1.98 0.53 5.09
CA LEU A 14 3.00 1.03 4.16
C LEU A 14 4.28 1.44 4.89
N GLY A 15 4.18 2.01 6.09
CA GLY A 15 5.32 2.36 6.93
C GLY A 15 6.11 1.12 7.36
N ALA A 16 5.44 0.08 7.82
CA ALA A 16 6.07 -1.19 8.18
C ALA A 16 6.74 -1.84 6.96
N ALA A 17 6.04 -1.91 5.82
CA ALA A 17 6.62 -2.41 4.57
C ALA A 17 7.85 -1.61 4.15
N GLY A 18 7.79 -0.28 4.25
CA GLY A 18 8.92 0.61 3.95
C GLY A 18 10.13 0.34 4.84
N ILE A 19 9.93 0.24 6.15
CA ILE A 19 11.00 -0.10 7.10
C ILE A 19 11.60 -1.47 6.78
N SER A 20 10.78 -2.49 6.55
CA SER A 20 11.28 -3.85 6.23
C SER A 20 12.12 -3.87 4.95
N LEU A 21 11.64 -3.22 3.88
CA LEU A 21 12.35 -3.17 2.59
C LEU A 21 13.64 -2.34 2.65
N THR A 22 13.72 -1.32 3.51
CA THR A 22 14.93 -0.50 3.64
C THR A 22 15.99 -1.14 4.52
N PHE A 23 15.59 -1.72 5.67
CA PHE A 23 16.55 -2.21 6.67
C PHE A 23 16.88 -3.69 6.56
N ILE A 24 16.03 -4.51 5.91
CA ILE A 24 16.25 -5.96 5.77
C ILE A 24 16.00 -6.45 4.33
N PRO A 25 16.55 -5.77 3.29
CA PRO A 25 16.25 -6.07 1.89
C PRO A 25 16.70 -7.47 1.43
N ASP A 26 17.83 -7.97 1.93
CA ASP A 26 18.41 -9.26 1.58
C ASP A 26 17.49 -10.42 1.98
N THR A 27 16.93 -10.36 3.19
CA THR A 27 16.00 -11.39 3.69
C THR A 27 14.73 -11.40 2.86
N ILE A 28 14.18 -10.23 2.53
CA ILE A 28 12.99 -10.12 1.68
C ILE A 28 13.24 -10.69 0.27
N LEU A 29 14.38 -10.33 -0.36
CA LEU A 29 14.73 -10.85 -1.68
C LEU A 29 14.92 -12.37 -1.66
N SER A 30 15.56 -12.92 -0.63
CA SER A 30 15.74 -14.36 -0.47
C SER A 30 14.42 -15.12 -0.37
N GLN A 31 13.44 -14.59 0.39
CA GLN A 31 12.11 -15.19 0.52
C GLN A 31 11.29 -15.16 -0.79
N LEU A 32 11.65 -14.26 -1.70
CA LEU A 32 11.06 -14.16 -3.04
C LEU A 32 11.85 -14.95 -4.10
N ASN A 33 12.89 -15.69 -3.69
CA ASN A 33 13.83 -16.39 -4.58
C ASN A 33 14.49 -15.46 -5.61
N ILE A 34 14.72 -14.20 -5.23
CA ILE A 34 15.44 -13.21 -6.05
C ILE A 34 16.90 -13.18 -5.59
N GLU A 35 17.83 -13.36 -6.53
CA GLU A 35 19.26 -13.28 -6.23
C GLU A 35 19.64 -11.87 -5.77
N ALA A 36 20.20 -11.77 -4.57
CA ALA A 36 20.57 -10.51 -3.95
C ALA A 36 21.91 -10.00 -4.51
N ASN A 37 21.85 -9.23 -5.60
CA ASN A 37 22.97 -8.43 -6.08
C ASN A 37 22.89 -6.98 -5.58
N LYS A 38 23.99 -6.22 -5.70
CA LYS A 38 24.08 -4.83 -5.21
C LYS A 38 22.97 -3.93 -5.77
N SER A 39 22.61 -4.11 -7.05
CA SER A 39 21.55 -3.33 -7.69
C SER A 39 20.16 -3.70 -7.17
N ALA A 40 19.88 -5.00 -6.99
CA ALA A 40 18.61 -5.48 -6.44
C ALA A 40 18.41 -4.99 -5.00
N LEU A 41 19.45 -5.04 -4.17
CA LEU A 41 19.43 -4.50 -2.81
C LEU A 41 19.12 -3.00 -2.82
N LEU A 42 19.87 -2.21 -3.61
CA LEU A 42 19.66 -0.77 -3.71
C LEU A 42 18.25 -0.41 -4.17
N LEU A 43 17.75 -1.06 -5.22
CA LEU A 43 16.40 -0.83 -5.75
C LEU A 43 15.32 -1.20 -4.72
N THR A 44 15.53 -2.27 -3.95
CA THR A 44 14.62 -2.69 -2.87
C THR A 44 14.58 -1.65 -1.75
N GLN A 45 15.73 -1.07 -1.39
CA GLN A 45 15.80 -0.01 -0.37
C GLN A 45 15.15 1.30 -0.83
N ILE A 46 15.34 1.68 -2.09
CA ILE A 46 14.67 2.84 -2.70
C ILE A 46 13.15 2.62 -2.72
N LEU A 47 12.70 1.42 -3.07
CA LEU A 47 11.29 1.05 -2.99
C LEU A 47 10.77 1.13 -1.55
N GLY A 48 11.56 0.69 -0.57
CA GLY A 48 11.24 0.84 0.85
C GLY A 48 11.07 2.30 1.27
N ALA A 49 11.97 3.19 0.83
CA ALA A 49 11.85 4.63 1.08
C ALA A 49 10.57 5.21 0.46
N LEU A 50 10.19 4.78 -0.74
CA LEU A 50 8.93 5.16 -1.38
C LEU A 50 7.71 4.72 -0.55
N TYR A 51 7.69 3.46 -0.10
CA TYR A 51 6.61 2.94 0.75
C TYR A 51 6.51 3.69 2.08
N PHE A 52 7.65 3.96 2.72
CA PHE A 52 7.69 4.72 3.96
C PHE A 52 7.17 6.14 3.78
N ALA A 53 7.61 6.85 2.73
CA ALA A 53 7.12 8.19 2.41
C ALA A 53 5.61 8.19 2.16
N PHE A 54 5.09 7.17 1.47
CA PHE A 54 3.66 7.04 1.22
C PHE A 54 2.87 6.70 2.50
N GLY A 55 3.43 5.90 3.40
CA GLY A 55 2.91 5.69 4.74
C GLY A 55 2.84 6.98 5.55
N MET A 56 3.89 7.81 5.49
CA MET A 56 3.92 9.11 6.16
C MET A 56 2.89 10.10 5.60
N LEU A 57 2.67 10.13 4.28
CA LEU A 57 1.60 10.93 3.68
C LEU A 57 0.22 10.53 4.25
N ASN A 58 -0.05 9.23 4.37
CA ASN A 58 -1.29 8.75 5.00
C ASN A 58 -1.36 9.12 6.50
N TRP A 59 -0.25 9.01 7.22
CA TRP A 59 -0.20 9.37 8.64
C TRP A 59 -0.48 10.84 8.88
N MET A 60 0.12 11.73 8.10
CA MET A 60 0.00 13.18 8.27
C MET A 60 -1.39 13.71 7.86
N THR A 61 -2.12 12.99 7.02
CA THR A 61 -3.44 13.39 6.51
C THR A 61 -4.61 12.71 7.21
N LYS A 62 -4.36 11.73 8.09
CA LYS A 62 -5.41 10.90 8.73
C LYS A 62 -6.48 11.67 9.52
N THR A 63 -6.19 12.90 9.96
CA THR A 63 -7.15 13.74 10.69
C THR A 63 -7.84 14.78 9.81
N SER A 64 -7.47 14.88 8.53
CA SER A 64 -8.06 15.81 7.58
C SER A 64 -9.37 15.27 7.02
N LEU A 65 -10.25 16.16 6.55
CA LEU A 65 -11.47 15.77 5.85
C LEU A 65 -11.10 15.13 4.49
N ILE A 66 -11.59 13.92 4.21
CA ILE A 66 -11.28 13.21 2.95
C ILE A 66 -12.59 12.81 2.27
N GLY A 67 -12.76 13.24 1.02
CA GLY A 67 -13.92 12.95 0.19
C GLY A 67 -14.33 14.13 -0.68
N GLY A 68 -14.96 13.86 -1.83
CA GLY A 68 -15.31 14.90 -2.80
C GLY A 68 -14.06 15.60 -3.33
N ILE A 69 -13.98 16.93 -3.20
CA ILE A 69 -12.79 17.72 -3.58
C ILE A 69 -11.70 17.72 -2.49
N TYR A 70 -12.04 17.39 -1.24
CA TYR A 70 -11.12 17.48 -0.12
C TYR A 70 -10.21 16.26 -0.05
N ASN A 71 -8.89 16.50 -0.06
CA ASN A 71 -7.88 15.45 -0.05
C ASN A 71 -8.13 14.38 -1.15
N ARG A 72 -8.76 14.78 -2.27
CA ARG A 72 -8.97 13.90 -3.42
C ARG A 72 -7.66 13.37 -4.00
N PRO A 73 -6.57 14.16 -4.12
CA PRO A 73 -5.31 13.66 -4.65
C PRO A 73 -4.75 12.47 -3.86
N ILE A 74 -4.85 12.49 -2.53
CA ILE A 74 -4.35 11.37 -1.71
C ILE A 74 -5.26 10.14 -1.77
N ALA A 75 -6.58 10.33 -1.91
CA ALA A 75 -7.50 9.22 -2.17
C ALA A 75 -7.19 8.56 -3.53
N VAL A 76 -6.96 9.36 -4.57
CA VAL A 76 -6.55 8.87 -5.90
C VAL A 76 -5.21 8.16 -5.82
N ALA A 77 -4.19 8.74 -5.19
CA ALA A 77 -2.87 8.14 -5.09
C ALA A 77 -2.92 6.77 -4.40
N ASN A 78 -3.64 6.66 -3.27
CA ASN A 78 -3.78 5.38 -2.59
C ASN A 78 -4.56 4.39 -3.44
N PHE A 79 -5.69 4.81 -4.02
CA PHE A 79 -6.48 3.94 -4.87
C PHE A 79 -5.68 3.38 -6.04
N THR A 80 -4.97 4.24 -6.79
CA THR A 80 -4.18 3.80 -7.95
C THR A 80 -3.01 2.91 -7.53
N HIS A 81 -2.32 3.23 -6.43
CA HIS A 81 -1.27 2.37 -5.89
C HIS A 81 -1.79 0.96 -5.58
N PHE A 82 -2.84 0.86 -4.76
CA PHE A 82 -3.38 -0.42 -4.32
C PHE A 82 -4.05 -1.20 -5.46
N LEU A 83 -4.75 -0.52 -6.37
CA LEU A 83 -5.38 -1.15 -7.52
C LEU A 83 -4.35 -1.72 -8.49
N ILE A 84 -3.39 -0.91 -8.93
CA ILE A 84 -2.42 -1.31 -9.96
C ILE A 84 -1.53 -2.45 -9.44
N ALA A 85 -0.99 -2.30 -8.23
CA ALA A 85 -0.17 -3.34 -7.63
C ALA A 85 -0.99 -4.58 -7.24
N GLY A 86 -2.23 -4.41 -6.78
CA GLY A 86 -3.15 -5.53 -6.51
C GLY A 86 -3.45 -6.36 -7.75
N LEU A 87 -3.69 -5.71 -8.90
CA LEU A 87 -3.87 -6.41 -10.19
C LEU A 87 -2.60 -7.13 -10.64
N ALA A 88 -1.42 -6.53 -10.43
CA ALA A 88 -0.15 -7.18 -10.73
C ALA A 88 0.07 -8.44 -9.87
N LEU A 89 -0.23 -8.37 -8.57
CA LEU A 89 -0.16 -9.51 -7.65
C LEU A 89 -1.17 -10.60 -8.03
N LEU A 90 -2.40 -10.22 -8.39
CA LEU A 90 -3.41 -11.17 -8.85
C LEU A 90 -2.95 -11.94 -10.09
N LYS A 91 -2.30 -11.26 -11.05
CA LYS A 91 -1.74 -11.90 -12.24
C LYS A 91 -0.70 -12.97 -11.88
N VAL A 92 0.16 -12.70 -10.89
CA VAL A 92 1.15 -13.68 -10.40
C VAL A 92 0.47 -14.88 -9.76
N ILE A 93 -0.55 -14.65 -8.91
CA ILE A 93 -1.30 -15.71 -8.23
C ILE A 93 -2.02 -16.62 -9.24
N ILE A 94 -2.67 -16.04 -10.25
CA ILE A 94 -3.39 -16.81 -11.29
C ILE A 94 -2.41 -17.64 -12.11
N SER A 95 -1.25 -17.08 -12.48
CA SER A 95 -0.24 -17.80 -13.27
C SER A 95 0.52 -18.85 -12.46
N ASN A 96 0.69 -18.63 -11.15
CA ASN A 96 1.45 -19.50 -10.26
C ASN A 96 0.70 -19.65 -8.92
N PRO A 97 -0.29 -20.57 -8.84
CA PRO A 97 -1.09 -20.76 -7.63
C PRO A 97 -0.24 -21.15 -6.41
N ASN A 98 0.85 -21.88 -6.63
CA ASN A 98 1.83 -22.29 -5.61
C ASN A 98 2.86 -21.19 -5.27
N SER A 99 2.54 -19.92 -5.55
CA SER A 99 3.39 -18.78 -5.22
C SER A 99 3.58 -18.62 -3.71
N SER A 100 4.65 -17.92 -3.31
CA SER A 100 5.01 -17.71 -1.91
C SER A 100 3.84 -17.12 -1.10
N TYR A 101 3.69 -17.57 0.15
CA TYR A 101 2.66 -17.06 1.08
C TYR A 101 2.72 -15.53 1.23
N ILE A 102 3.91 -14.94 1.10
CA ILE A 102 4.11 -13.48 1.14
C ILE A 102 3.31 -12.79 0.02
N ILE A 103 3.32 -13.33 -1.20
CA ILE A 103 2.62 -12.78 -2.36
C ILE A 103 1.09 -12.84 -2.13
N TRP A 104 0.60 -13.94 -1.57
CA TRP A 104 -0.82 -14.09 -1.21
C TRP A 104 -1.25 -13.09 -0.13
N THR A 105 -0.46 -12.94 0.94
CA THR A 105 -0.76 -11.96 1.99
C THR A 105 -0.73 -10.51 1.48
N ALA A 106 0.26 -10.18 0.64
CA ALA A 106 0.33 -8.88 -0.01
C ALA A 106 -0.91 -8.66 -0.89
N ALA A 107 -1.30 -9.63 -1.72
CA ALA A 107 -2.49 -9.51 -2.58
C ALA A 107 -3.75 -9.22 -1.76
N ALA A 108 -3.98 -9.97 -0.68
CA ALA A 108 -5.14 -9.74 0.20
C ALA A 108 -5.16 -8.32 0.78
N ILE A 109 -4.03 -7.84 1.30
CA ILE A 109 -3.88 -6.47 1.82
C ILE A 109 -4.19 -5.44 0.73
N TYR A 110 -3.60 -5.59 -0.45
CA TYR A 110 -3.78 -4.67 -1.57
C TYR A 110 -5.21 -4.63 -2.07
N PHE A 111 -5.90 -5.77 -2.14
CA PHE A 111 -7.31 -5.81 -2.52
C PHE A 111 -8.22 -5.13 -1.50
N VAL A 112 -7.99 -5.37 -0.21
CA VAL A 112 -8.78 -4.73 0.86
C VAL A 112 -8.62 -3.21 0.80
N PHE A 113 -7.39 -2.70 0.76
CA PHE A 113 -7.17 -1.26 0.64
C PHE A 113 -7.66 -0.69 -0.70
N GLY A 114 -7.46 -1.39 -1.81
CA GLY A 114 -7.94 -0.98 -3.13
C GLY A 114 -9.46 -0.80 -3.17
N LEU A 115 -10.21 -1.74 -2.59
CA LEU A 115 -11.66 -1.62 -2.46
C LEU A 115 -12.05 -0.45 -1.54
N CYS A 116 -11.41 -0.32 -0.37
CA CYS A 116 -11.70 0.78 0.57
C CYS A 116 -11.44 2.17 -0.05
N PHE A 117 -10.31 2.36 -0.71
CA PHE A 117 -9.98 3.62 -1.39
C PHE A 117 -10.80 3.84 -2.66
N GLY A 118 -11.20 2.79 -3.36
CA GLY A 118 -12.16 2.87 -4.46
C GLY A 118 -13.51 3.40 -3.97
N VAL A 119 -14.04 2.81 -2.90
CA VAL A 119 -15.27 3.30 -2.26
C VAL A 119 -15.09 4.75 -1.79
N LEU A 120 -13.95 5.10 -1.17
CA LEU A 120 -13.68 6.48 -0.73
C LEU A 120 -13.69 7.49 -1.87
N LEU A 121 -13.14 7.11 -3.03
CA LEU A 121 -13.00 8.00 -4.18
C LEU A 121 -14.34 8.31 -4.85
N PHE A 122 -15.24 7.33 -4.89
CA PHE A 122 -16.54 7.44 -5.58
C PHE A 122 -17.72 7.79 -4.66
N ARG A 123 -17.52 7.86 -3.34
CA ARG A 123 -18.57 8.28 -2.39
C ARG A 123 -18.46 9.78 -2.10
N HIS A 124 -19.60 10.48 -2.10
CA HIS A 124 -19.66 11.86 -1.64
C HIS A 124 -19.33 11.95 -0.13
N PRO A 125 -18.67 13.04 0.32
CA PRO A 125 -18.31 13.21 1.72
C PRO A 125 -19.58 13.32 2.57
N ILE A 126 -19.71 12.45 3.56
CA ILE A 126 -20.72 12.57 4.60
C ILE A 126 -20.08 13.46 5.66
N SER A 127 -20.56 14.70 5.81
CA SER A 127 -20.15 15.55 6.93
C SER A 127 -20.56 14.84 8.21
N GLU A 128 -19.62 14.48 9.09
CA GLU A 128 -19.98 14.22 10.48
C GLU A 128 -20.50 15.54 11.05
N ALA A 129 -21.79 15.58 11.39
CA ALA A 129 -22.36 16.72 12.09
C ALA A 129 -21.62 16.85 13.43
N LYS A 130 -21.07 18.05 13.65
CA LYS A 130 -20.35 18.44 14.87
C LYS A 130 -21.24 18.32 16.11
#